data_AF-A0A434THS9-F1
#
_entry.id   AF-A0A434THS9-F1
#
_cell.length_a   1.000
_cell.length_b   1.000
_cell.length_c   1.000
_cell.angle_alpha   90.00
_cell.angle_beta   90.00
_cell.angle_gamma   90.00
#
_symmetry.space_group_name_H-M   'P 1'
#
loop_
_entity.id
_entity.type
_entity.pdbx_description
1 polymer ?
#
loop_
_entity_poly.entity_id
_entity_poly.type
_entity_poly.pdbx_seq_one_letter_code
_entity_poly.pdbx_strand_id
1 'polypeptide(L)'
;MAIEERKYPGELASAQQVHELAEEYRKGANLLLQLGRPGKPLTRAPFRLAAIHAIELYLTALLLHRGHNPNQIRKMHHDLSARTEHTLAAGLRLRAKTAKHLQSLSQNREYLVTRYGPELAATTSQINRLTATLEEVAAKVTTLIGPSARSLQADASAAGEAQGMDSAACLSAATAS
;
A
#
# COMPACT_ATOMS: atom_id res chain seq x y z
N MET A 1 19.34 -11.21 32.08
CA MET A 1 18.73 -11.25 30.73
C MET A 1 18.43 -9.83 30.33
N ALA A 2 19.12 -9.31 29.32
CA ALA A 2 18.73 -8.04 28.70
C ALA A 2 17.37 -8.25 28.04
N ILE A 3 16.38 -7.44 28.41
CA ILE A 3 15.12 -7.36 27.66
C ILE A 3 15.51 -6.65 26.35
N GLU A 4 15.72 -7.41 25.29
CA GLU A 4 15.77 -6.81 23.96
C GLU A 4 14.47 -6.02 23.77
N GLU A 5 14.59 -4.73 23.47
CA GLU A 5 13.47 -3.89 23.05
C GLU A 5 12.85 -4.54 21.81
N ARG A 6 11.81 -5.37 22.02
CA ARG A 6 11.03 -5.94 20.94
C ARG A 6 10.27 -4.81 20.25
N LYS A 7 10.86 -4.32 19.16
CA LYS A 7 10.20 -3.40 18.23
C LYS A 7 8.84 -3.95 17.83
N TYR A 8 7.86 -3.07 17.72
CA TYR A 8 6.51 -3.47 17.42
C TYR A 8 6.44 -4.10 16.02
N PRO A 9 5.67 -5.18 15.79
CA PRO A 9 5.55 -5.80 14.47
C PRO A 9 5.17 -4.79 13.36
N GLY A 10 6.01 -4.70 12.32
CA GLY A 10 5.83 -3.74 11.21
C GLY A 10 6.44 -2.35 11.44
N GLU A 11 7.06 -2.08 12.58
CA GLU A 11 7.76 -0.81 12.84
C GLU A 11 8.96 -0.58 11.92
N LEU A 12 9.61 -1.66 11.47
CA LEU A 12 10.73 -1.62 10.54
C LEU A 12 10.33 -1.88 9.08
N ALA A 13 9.05 -2.07 8.80
CA ALA A 13 8.60 -2.39 7.45
C ALA A 13 8.82 -1.19 6.52
N SER A 14 9.50 -1.41 5.39
CA SER A 14 9.66 -0.38 4.38
C SER A 14 8.33 -0.12 3.66
N ALA A 15 8.19 1.06 3.05
CA ALA A 15 7.03 1.37 2.21
C ALA A 15 6.81 0.32 1.10
N GLN A 16 7.91 -0.18 0.53
CA GLN A 16 7.89 -1.19 -0.53
C GLN A 16 7.38 -2.54 -0.01
N GLN A 17 7.83 -3.00 1.15
CA GLN A 17 7.34 -4.25 1.76
C GLN A 17 5.85 -4.17 2.10
N VAL A 18 5.38 -3.02 2.58
CA VAL A 18 3.94 -2.81 2.85
C VAL A 18 3.12 -2.76 1.57
N HIS A 19 3.66 -2.16 0.51
CA HIS A 19 3.03 -2.16 -0.83
C HIS A 19 2.92 -3.58 -1.39
N GLU A 20 3.97 -4.38 -1.32
CA GLU A 20 3.97 -5.78 -1.74
C GLU A 20 2.93 -6.61 -0.97
N LEU A 21 2.83 -6.39 0.35
CA LEU A 21 1.78 -7.00 1.16
C LEU A 21 0.37 -6.58 0.69
N ALA A 22 0.19 -5.30 0.34
CA ALA A 22 -1.07 -4.80 -0.20
C ALA A 22 -1.45 -5.50 -1.52
N GLU A 23 -0.48 -5.74 -2.41
CA GLU A 23 -0.69 -6.48 -3.66
C GLU A 23 -1.14 -7.93 -3.39
N GLU A 24 -0.54 -8.63 -2.43
CA GLU A 24 -0.96 -9.99 -2.08
C GLU A 24 -2.39 -10.04 -1.53
N TYR A 25 -2.76 -9.08 -0.67
CA TYR A 25 -4.16 -8.97 -0.21
C TYR A 25 -5.12 -8.60 -1.35
N ARG A 26 -4.71 -7.75 -2.30
CA ARG A 26 -5.53 -7.43 -3.48
C ARG A 26 -5.75 -8.65 -4.37
N LYS A 27 -4.70 -9.44 -4.64
CA LYS A 27 -4.81 -10.71 -5.38
C LYS A 27 -5.75 -11.68 -4.66
N GLY A 28 -5.58 -11.85 -3.35
CA GLY A 28 -6.45 -12.67 -2.51
C GLY A 28 -7.91 -12.20 -2.54
N ALA A 29 -8.15 -10.88 -2.43
CA ALA A 29 -9.47 -10.31 -2.55
C ALA A 29 -10.12 -10.67 -3.90
N ASN A 30 -9.40 -10.51 -5.01
CA ASN A 30 -9.92 -10.84 -6.33
C ASN A 30 -10.28 -12.31 -6.50
N LEU A 31 -9.55 -13.24 -5.89
CA LEU A 31 -9.93 -14.66 -5.84
C LEU A 31 -11.19 -14.88 -4.98
N LEU A 32 -11.27 -14.28 -3.80
CA LEU A 32 -12.44 -14.35 -2.92
C LEU A 32 -13.71 -13.76 -3.57
N LEU A 33 -13.54 -12.75 -4.42
CA LEU A 33 -14.62 -12.17 -5.22
C LEU A 33 -15.23 -13.18 -6.18
N GLN A 34 -14.55 -14.25 -6.58
CA GLN A 34 -15.15 -15.27 -7.44
C GLN A 34 -16.05 -16.24 -6.66
N LEU A 35 -15.80 -16.41 -5.36
CA LEU A 35 -16.49 -17.40 -4.52
C LEU A 35 -17.87 -16.95 -4.00
N GLY A 36 -18.14 -15.64 -4.01
CA GLY A 36 -19.38 -15.14 -3.44
C GLY A 36 -20.59 -15.39 -4.35
N ARG A 37 -21.77 -15.45 -3.74
CA ARG A 37 -23.03 -15.79 -4.40
C ARG A 37 -23.97 -14.58 -4.46
N PRO A 38 -24.63 -14.33 -5.60
CA PRO A 38 -25.68 -13.31 -5.69
C PRO A 38 -26.75 -13.50 -4.62
N GLY A 39 -27.26 -12.39 -4.06
CA GLY A 39 -28.29 -12.42 -3.02
C GLY A 39 -27.87 -13.00 -1.66
N LYS A 40 -26.59 -13.41 -1.48
CA LYS A 40 -26.06 -13.93 -0.21
C LYS A 40 -24.89 -13.07 0.30
N PRO A 41 -25.16 -11.91 0.93
CA PRO A 41 -24.12 -10.93 1.31
C PRO A 41 -22.98 -11.50 2.15
N LEU A 42 -23.29 -12.43 3.07
CA LEU A 42 -22.29 -13.06 3.94
C LEU A 42 -21.17 -13.77 3.17
N THR A 43 -21.48 -14.35 2.00
CA THR A 43 -20.48 -15.00 1.15
C THR A 43 -19.46 -14.03 0.54
N ARG A 44 -19.74 -12.72 0.60
CA ARG A 44 -18.85 -11.65 0.15
C ARG A 44 -18.05 -11.03 1.30
N ALA A 45 -18.32 -11.39 2.56
CA ALA A 45 -17.62 -10.84 3.71
C ALA A 45 -16.08 -11.07 3.65
N PRO A 46 -15.57 -12.26 3.27
CA PRO A 46 -14.13 -12.47 3.13
C PRO A 46 -13.48 -11.54 2.09
N PHE A 47 -14.11 -11.39 0.92
CA PHE A 47 -13.66 -10.43 -0.10
C PHE A 47 -13.61 -9.01 0.46
N ARG A 48 -14.66 -8.57 1.16
CA ARG A 48 -14.72 -7.22 1.73
C ARG A 48 -13.59 -6.98 2.71
N LEU A 49 -13.35 -7.92 3.61
CA LEU A 49 -12.29 -7.80 4.61
C LEU A 49 -10.92 -7.66 3.93
N ALA A 50 -10.64 -8.55 2.97
CA ALA A 50 -9.39 -8.53 2.22
C ALA A 50 -9.22 -7.23 1.41
N ALA A 51 -10.27 -6.76 0.73
CA ALA A 51 -10.25 -5.54 -0.06
C ALA A 51 -10.05 -4.28 0.80
N ILE A 52 -10.78 -4.15 1.91
CA ILE A 52 -10.64 -3.02 2.85
C ILE A 52 -9.23 -3.02 3.45
N HIS A 53 -8.70 -4.20 3.80
CA HIS A 53 -7.36 -4.32 4.33
C HIS A 53 -6.27 -3.98 3.29
N ALA A 54 -6.41 -4.44 2.03
CA ALA A 54 -5.51 -4.05 0.96
C ALA A 54 -5.49 -2.53 0.76
N ILE A 55 -6.66 -1.88 0.76
CA ILE A 55 -6.75 -0.41 0.69
C ILE A 55 -5.99 0.24 1.84
N GLU A 56 -6.18 -0.23 3.08
CA GLU A 56 -5.47 0.28 4.25
C GLU A 56 -3.95 0.18 4.09
N LEU A 57 -3.47 -0.94 3.58
CA LEU A 57 -2.05 -1.18 3.33
C LEU A 57 -1.48 -0.28 2.23
N TYR A 58 -2.19 -0.08 1.12
CA TYR A 58 -1.77 0.87 0.08
C TYR A 58 -1.64 2.29 0.63
N LEU A 59 -2.63 2.77 1.38
CA LEU A 59 -2.56 4.09 1.98
C LEU A 59 -1.39 4.18 2.96
N THR A 60 -1.18 3.14 3.77
CA THR A 60 -0.05 3.04 4.71
C THR A 60 1.30 3.08 4.00
N ALA A 61 1.45 2.31 2.92
CA ALA A 61 2.66 2.28 2.10
C ALA A 61 2.98 3.68 1.55
N LEU A 62 1.99 4.41 1.05
CA LEU A 62 2.20 5.77 0.56
C LEU A 62 2.62 6.72 1.68
N LEU A 63 2.00 6.65 2.86
CA LEU A 63 2.39 7.50 3.99
C LEU A 63 3.82 7.23 4.45
N LEU A 64 4.21 5.95 4.54
CA LEU A 64 5.60 5.56 4.83
C LEU A 64 6.56 6.07 3.76
N HIS A 65 6.21 5.93 2.48
CA HIS A 65 7.02 6.43 1.36
C HIS A 65 7.22 7.95 1.44
N ARG A 66 6.25 8.68 2.01
CA ARG A 66 6.32 10.12 2.24
C ARG A 66 6.86 10.50 3.62
N GLY A 67 7.52 9.57 4.32
CA GLY A 67 8.24 9.83 5.56
C GLY A 67 7.36 9.97 6.81
N HIS A 68 6.09 9.56 6.77
CA HIS A 68 5.25 9.57 7.97
C HIS A 68 5.75 8.52 8.98
N ASN A 69 5.68 8.86 10.26
CA ASN A 69 6.16 7.97 11.31
C ASN A 69 5.23 6.74 11.46
N PRO A 70 5.76 5.49 11.53
CA PRO A 70 4.95 4.28 11.72
C PRO A 70 4.03 4.33 12.94
N ASN A 71 4.43 4.97 14.04
CA ASN A 71 3.62 5.12 15.25
C ASN A 71 2.43 6.06 15.03
N GLN A 72 2.58 7.11 14.22
CA GLN A 72 1.46 7.98 13.84
C GLN A 72 0.46 7.23 12.97
N ILE A 73 0.96 6.44 12.01
CA ILE A 73 0.09 5.64 11.15
C ILE A 73 -0.68 4.60 11.96
N ARG A 74 -0.02 3.93 12.92
CA ARG A 74 -0.66 2.94 13.79
C ARG A 74 -1.80 3.51 14.63
N LYS A 75 -1.65 4.76 15.12
CA LYS A 75 -2.69 5.45 15.90
C LYS A 75 -3.96 5.73 15.09
N MET A 76 -3.91 5.68 13.77
CA MET A 76 -5.10 5.76 12.92
C MET A 76 -5.90 4.44 12.87
N HIS A 77 -5.44 3.35 13.49
CA HIS A 77 -6.16 2.06 13.59
C HIS A 77 -6.74 1.58 12.26
N HIS A 78 -8.06 1.45 12.10
CA HIS A 78 -8.72 1.11 10.83
C HIS A 78 -9.49 2.29 10.24
N ASP A 79 -9.11 3.51 10.62
CA ASP A 79 -9.68 4.74 10.08
C ASP A 79 -9.11 5.03 8.69
N LEU A 80 -9.84 4.59 7.67
CA LEU A 80 -9.60 4.91 6.27
C LEU A 80 -9.89 6.38 5.95
N SER A 81 -10.77 7.06 6.69
CA SER A 81 -11.02 8.49 6.50
C SER A 81 -9.75 9.28 6.83
N ALA A 82 -9.20 9.07 8.02
CA ALA A 82 -7.96 9.74 8.46
C ALA A 82 -6.79 9.42 7.52
N ARG A 83 -6.58 8.15 7.17
CA ARG A 83 -5.54 7.77 6.20
C ARG A 83 -5.71 8.40 4.83
N THR A 84 -6.95 8.51 4.36
CA THR A 84 -7.25 9.15 3.08
C THR A 84 -6.90 10.63 3.14
N GLU A 85 -7.26 11.34 4.21
CA GLU A 85 -6.92 12.75 4.40
C GLU A 85 -5.40 12.97 4.35
N HIS A 86 -4.64 12.20 5.12
CA HIS A 86 -3.17 12.30 5.12
C HIS A 86 -2.55 11.97 3.76
N THR A 87 -3.05 10.94 3.06
CA THR A 87 -2.52 10.58 1.73
C THR A 87 -2.89 11.60 0.65
N LEU A 88 -4.08 12.21 0.72
CA LEU A 88 -4.46 13.32 -0.17
C LEU A 88 -3.55 14.53 0.04
N ALA A 89 -3.27 14.89 1.30
CA ALA A 89 -2.29 15.94 1.63
C ALA A 89 -0.88 15.58 1.15
N ALA A 90 -0.54 14.28 1.18
CA ALA A 90 0.68 13.74 0.61
C ALA A 90 0.65 13.58 -0.93
N GLY A 91 -0.32 14.17 -1.63
CA GLY A 91 -0.34 14.23 -3.10
C GLY A 91 -1.03 13.07 -3.80
N LEU A 92 -1.69 12.17 -3.08
CA LEU A 92 -2.62 11.21 -3.70
C LEU A 92 -3.79 11.99 -4.32
N ARG A 93 -4.13 11.71 -5.57
CA ARG A 93 -5.25 12.37 -6.28
C ARG A 93 -6.32 11.36 -6.58
N LEU A 94 -7.34 11.23 -5.75
CA LEU A 94 -8.48 10.32 -5.98
C LEU A 94 -9.64 11.03 -6.67
N ARG A 95 -10.48 10.27 -7.39
CA ARG A 95 -11.80 10.76 -7.83
C ARG A 95 -12.63 11.10 -6.58
N ALA A 96 -13.43 12.16 -6.66
CA ALA A 96 -14.27 12.61 -5.53
C ALA A 96 -15.15 11.50 -4.96
N LYS A 97 -15.74 10.66 -5.82
CA LYS A 97 -16.57 9.51 -5.42
C LYS A 97 -15.81 8.45 -4.61
N THR A 98 -14.52 8.30 -4.89
CA THR A 98 -13.62 7.32 -4.26
C THR A 98 -13.19 7.82 -2.89
N ALA A 99 -12.76 9.09 -2.79
CA ALA A 99 -12.48 9.72 -1.51
C ALA A 99 -13.69 9.69 -0.56
N LYS A 100 -14.88 10.06 -1.06
CA LYS A 100 -16.13 9.99 -0.30
C LYS A 100 -16.47 8.54 0.11
N HIS A 101 -16.15 7.57 -0.72
CA HIS A 101 -16.39 6.17 -0.38
C HIS A 101 -15.49 5.71 0.78
N LEU A 102 -14.19 6.05 0.75
CA LEU A 102 -13.26 5.72 1.83
C LEU A 102 -13.71 6.31 3.18
N GLN A 103 -14.20 7.55 3.18
CA GLN A 103 -14.81 8.17 4.36
C GLN A 103 -16.02 7.36 4.87
N SER A 104 -16.92 6.95 3.96
CA SER A 104 -18.11 6.18 4.35
C SER A 104 -17.77 4.79 4.92
N LEU A 105 -16.70 4.13 4.45
CA LEU A 105 -16.26 2.83 4.99
C LEU A 105 -15.90 2.94 6.47
N SER A 106 -15.26 4.05 6.88
CA SER A 106 -14.94 4.33 8.27
C SER A 106 -16.16 4.73 9.10
N GLN A 107 -17.01 5.61 8.58
CA GLN A 107 -18.23 6.05 9.26
C GLN A 107 -19.18 4.88 9.55
N ASN A 108 -19.35 3.99 8.57
CA ASN A 108 -20.18 2.79 8.70
C ASN A 108 -19.46 1.64 9.43
N ARG A 109 -18.20 1.84 9.83
CA ARG A 109 -17.36 0.83 10.50
C ARG A 109 -17.34 -0.50 9.73
N GLU A 110 -17.26 -0.46 8.40
CA GLU A 110 -17.41 -1.66 7.56
C GLU A 110 -16.36 -2.72 7.86
N TYR A 111 -15.16 -2.33 8.31
CA TYR A 111 -14.12 -3.25 8.77
C TYR A 111 -14.54 -4.06 10.02
N LEU A 112 -15.28 -3.43 10.94
CA LEU A 112 -15.79 -4.07 12.15
C LEU A 112 -17.03 -4.94 11.82
N VAL A 113 -17.96 -4.38 11.06
CA VAL A 113 -19.18 -5.08 10.61
C VAL A 113 -18.84 -6.36 9.85
N THR A 114 -17.86 -6.31 8.95
CA THR A 114 -17.46 -7.48 8.16
C THR A 114 -16.93 -8.64 9.02
N ARG A 115 -16.34 -8.35 10.20
CA ARG A 115 -15.77 -9.37 11.09
C ARG A 115 -16.76 -9.91 12.11
N TYR A 116 -17.64 -9.06 12.63
CA TYR A 116 -18.44 -9.38 13.81
C TYR A 116 -19.95 -9.27 13.61
N GLY A 117 -20.41 -8.63 12.54
CA GLY A 117 -21.83 -8.34 12.31
C GLY A 117 -22.40 -9.06 11.09
N PRO A 118 -22.48 -10.41 11.07
CA PRO A 118 -23.13 -11.13 9.97
C PRO A 118 -24.58 -10.67 9.74
N GLU A 119 -25.28 -10.24 10.80
CA GLU A 119 -26.63 -9.66 10.76
C GLU A 119 -26.69 -8.32 10.00
N LEU A 120 -25.56 -7.61 9.90
CA LEU A 120 -25.42 -6.35 9.18
C LEU A 120 -24.79 -6.53 7.78
N ALA A 121 -24.53 -7.76 7.33
CA ALA A 121 -23.84 -8.00 6.06
C ALA A 121 -24.55 -7.35 4.85
N ALA A 122 -25.87 -7.19 4.91
CA ALA A 122 -26.67 -6.56 3.86
C ALA A 122 -26.57 -5.02 3.80
N THR A 123 -26.09 -4.36 4.86
CA THR A 123 -25.99 -2.88 4.94
C THR A 123 -24.66 -2.33 4.43
N THR A 124 -23.74 -3.23 4.05
CA THR A 124 -22.39 -2.89 3.58
C THR A 124 -22.38 -2.31 2.16
N SER A 125 -21.32 -1.56 1.83
CA SER A 125 -21.10 -0.91 0.52
C SER A 125 -21.35 -1.83 -0.69
N GLN A 126 -21.77 -1.30 -1.82
CA GLN A 126 -21.92 -2.12 -3.03
C GLN A 126 -20.58 -2.73 -3.48
N ILE A 127 -20.58 -4.01 -3.85
CA ILE A 127 -19.37 -4.77 -4.22
C ILE A 127 -18.60 -4.08 -5.34
N ASN A 128 -19.29 -3.68 -6.42
CA ASN A 128 -18.67 -2.99 -7.55
C ASN A 128 -18.02 -1.66 -7.13
N ARG A 129 -18.60 -0.96 -6.14
CA ARG A 129 -18.05 0.29 -5.61
C ARG A 129 -16.77 0.03 -4.82
N LEU A 130 -16.74 -1.01 -4.00
CA LEU A 130 -15.55 -1.42 -3.26
C LEU A 130 -14.43 -1.87 -4.21
N THR A 131 -14.74 -2.70 -5.21
CA THR A 131 -13.76 -3.12 -6.25
C THR A 131 -13.19 -1.90 -6.99
N ALA A 132 -14.02 -0.98 -7.46
CA ALA A 132 -13.54 0.23 -8.14
C ALA A 132 -12.68 1.12 -7.24
N THR A 133 -12.96 1.15 -5.94
CA THR A 133 -12.16 1.89 -4.94
C THR A 133 -10.81 1.24 -4.74
N LEU A 134 -10.78 -0.09 -4.58
CA LEU A 134 -9.56 -0.88 -4.44
C LEU A 134 -8.64 -0.67 -5.65
N GLU A 135 -9.16 -0.84 -6.87
CA GLU A 135 -8.36 -0.72 -8.09
C GLU A 135 -7.83 0.71 -8.32
N GLU A 136 -8.64 1.74 -8.02
CA GLU A 136 -8.17 3.12 -8.15
C GLU A 136 -7.07 3.46 -7.14
N VAL A 137 -7.24 3.07 -5.87
CA VAL A 137 -6.24 3.30 -4.83
C VAL A 137 -4.96 2.54 -5.15
N ALA A 138 -5.06 1.26 -5.51
CA ALA A 138 -3.93 0.43 -5.89
C ALA A 138 -3.14 1.06 -7.04
N ALA A 139 -3.79 1.35 -8.17
CA ALA A 139 -3.14 1.91 -9.34
C ALA A 139 -2.39 3.23 -9.01
N LYS A 140 -3.05 4.14 -8.30
CA LYS A 140 -2.47 5.46 -8.01
C LYS A 140 -1.35 5.41 -6.97
N VAL A 141 -1.48 4.57 -5.96
CA VAL A 141 -0.42 4.38 -4.97
C VAL A 141 0.79 3.73 -5.61
N THR A 142 0.60 2.68 -6.43
CA THR A 142 1.69 2.01 -7.15
C THR A 142 2.47 2.99 -8.02
N THR A 143 1.78 3.90 -8.75
CA THR A 143 2.46 4.95 -9.53
C THR A 143 3.27 5.92 -8.66
N LEU A 144 2.81 6.21 -7.43
CA LEU A 144 3.47 7.17 -6.53
C LEU A 144 4.64 6.58 -5.73
N ILE A 145 4.66 5.25 -5.52
CA ILE A 145 5.73 4.54 -4.80
C ILE A 145 6.77 3.98 -5.78
N GLY A 146 6.38 3.71 -7.03
CA GLY A 146 7.28 3.23 -8.07
C GLY A 146 8.49 4.15 -8.26
N PRO A 147 9.59 3.61 -8.84
CA PRO A 147 10.84 4.35 -8.98
C PRO A 147 10.58 5.68 -9.68
N SER A 148 10.94 6.76 -8.98
CA SER A 148 10.91 8.10 -9.56
C SER A 148 11.91 8.13 -10.70
N ALA A 149 11.62 8.84 -11.79
CA ALA A 149 12.61 9.09 -12.85
C ALA A 149 13.93 9.68 -12.27
N ARG A 150 13.85 10.36 -11.10
CA ARG A 150 15.02 10.83 -10.35
C ARG A 150 15.81 9.74 -9.62
N SER A 151 15.17 8.68 -9.10
CA SER A 151 15.89 7.58 -8.45
C SER A 151 16.64 6.72 -9.48
N LEU A 152 16.01 6.47 -10.63
CA LEU A 152 16.65 5.77 -11.75
C LEU A 152 17.83 6.57 -12.34
N GLN A 153 17.73 7.90 -12.39
CA GLN A 153 18.84 8.77 -12.82
C GLN A 153 19.98 8.80 -11.79
N ALA A 154 19.69 8.85 -10.48
CA ALA A 154 20.72 8.82 -9.45
C ALA A 154 21.50 7.49 -9.44
N ASP A 155 20.80 6.36 -9.58
CA ASP A 155 21.42 5.03 -9.65
C ASP A 155 22.25 4.86 -10.95
N ALA A 156 21.78 5.41 -12.08
CA ALA A 156 22.54 5.42 -13.34
C ALA A 156 23.77 6.35 -13.29
N SER A 157 23.69 7.46 -12.56
CA SER A 157 24.81 8.40 -12.37
C SER A 157 25.91 7.77 -11.52
N ALA A 158 25.52 7.09 -10.43
CA ALA A 158 26.45 6.36 -9.56
C ALA A 158 27.10 5.16 -10.27
N ALA A 159 26.37 4.47 -11.15
CA ALA A 159 26.93 3.39 -11.98
C ALA A 159 27.92 3.91 -13.04
N GLY A 160 27.70 5.13 -13.57
CA GLY A 160 28.61 5.77 -14.53
C GLY A 160 29.93 6.26 -13.91
N GLU A 161 29.91 6.71 -12.65
CA GLU A 161 31.14 7.13 -11.94
C GLU A 161 32.04 5.93 -11.58
N ALA A 162 31.46 4.78 -11.24
CA ALA A 162 32.21 3.56 -10.95
C ALA A 162 32.97 3.01 -12.18
N GLN A 163 32.43 3.19 -13.39
CA GLN A 163 33.08 2.74 -14.64
C GLN A 163 34.21 3.69 -15.11
N GLY A 164 34.22 4.95 -14.66
CA GLY A 164 35.26 5.93 -15.00
C GLY A 164 36.58 5.75 -14.25
N MET A 165 36.55 5.12 -13.06
CA MET A 165 37.76 4.93 -12.24
C MET A 165 38.56 3.67 -12.58
N ASP A 166 37.95 2.64 -13.16
CA ASP A 166 38.65 1.38 -13.51
C ASP A 166 39.39 1.43 -14.87
N SER A 167 39.05 2.35 -15.78
CA SER A 167 39.71 2.44 -17.10
C SER A 167 41.01 3.25 -17.11
N ALA A 168 41.31 4.03 -16.07
CA ALA A 168 42.54 4.83 -16.00
C ALA A 168 43.78 4.02 -15.55
N ALA A 169 43.61 2.79 -15.07
CA ALA A 169 44.70 1.99 -14.47
C ALA A 169 45.42 1.02 -15.43
N CYS A 170 44.98 0.86 -16.69
CA CYS A 170 45.52 -0.19 -17.58
C CYS A 170 46.44 0.28 -18.73
N LEU A 171 46.80 1.56 -18.81
CA LEU A 171 47.64 2.08 -19.91
C LEU A 171 49.02 2.54 -19.42
N SER A 172 49.84 1.62 -18.89
CA SER A 172 51.28 1.89 -18.71
C SER A 172 52.12 0.63 -18.48
N ALA A 173 52.07 -0.36 -19.39
CA ALA A 173 53.08 -1.43 -19.41
C ALA A 173 53.08 -2.21 -20.74
N ALA A 174 53.70 -1.67 -21.80
CA ALA A 174 54.14 -2.46 -22.94
C ALA A 174 55.15 -1.71 -23.83
N THR A 175 56.40 -1.55 -23.36
CA THR A 175 57.57 -1.35 -24.24
C THR A 175 58.81 -1.93 -23.54
N ALA A 176 59.64 -2.65 -24.31
CA ALA A 176 60.85 -3.44 -23.96
C ALA A 176 60.55 -4.94 -23.71
N SER A 177 61.09 -5.91 -24.45
CA SER A 177 62.09 -5.95 -25.51
C SER A 177 61.84 -7.15 -26.43
#